data_AF-A0A3D5DE94-F1
#
_entry.id   AF-A0A3D5DE94-F1
#
_cell.length_a   1.000
_cell.length_b   1.000
_cell.length_c   1.000
_cell.angle_alpha   90.00
_cell.angle_beta   90.00
_cell.angle_gamma   90.00
#
_symmetry.space_group_name_H-M   'P 1'
#
loop_
_entity.id
_entity.type
_entity.pdbx_description
1 polymer ?
#
loop_
_entity_poly.entity_id
_entity_poly.type
_entity_poly.pdbx_seq_one_letter_code
_entity_poly.pdbx_strand_id
1 'polypeptide(L)'
;HPDQSEQVNAMIGRYRSIIESDGGAVHRLEDWGRRQLAYPINKVHKAHYVLMNIECGASALNELTSAFRFNDAVIRNLVMKRNQVELEPSPMAKAKE
;
A
#
# COMPACT_ATOMS: atom_id res chain seq x y z
N HIS A 1 -6.18 1.89 9.10
CA HIS A 1 -7.10 2.57 10.01
C HIS A 1 -6.37 3.80 10.51
N PRO A 2 -7.01 4.99 10.62
CA PRO A 2 -6.32 6.21 11.05
C PRO A 2 -5.62 6.06 12.40
N ASP A 3 -6.19 5.27 13.31
CA ASP A 3 -5.63 5.02 14.65
C ASP A 3 -4.35 4.16 14.64
N GLN A 4 -4.00 3.56 13.52
CA GLN A 4 -2.80 2.72 13.36
C GLN A 4 -1.78 3.35 12.42
N SER A 5 -1.90 4.66 12.12
CA SER A 5 -1.00 5.38 11.22
C SER A 5 0.48 5.26 11.62
N GLU A 6 0.79 5.20 12.91
CA GLU A 6 2.18 5.08 13.40
C GLU A 6 2.82 3.74 13.02
N GLN A 7 2.03 2.70 12.78
CA GLN A 7 2.51 1.38 12.40
C GLN A 7 2.76 1.24 10.90
N VAL A 8 2.36 2.23 10.09
CA VAL A 8 2.40 2.15 8.62
C VAL A 8 3.82 1.93 8.12
N ASN A 9 4.81 2.63 8.66
CA ASN A 9 6.21 2.45 8.25
C ASN A 9 6.71 1.02 8.52
N ALA A 10 6.36 0.45 9.66
CA ALA A 10 6.70 -0.93 9.98
C ALA A 10 5.98 -1.93 9.07
N MET A 11 4.72 -1.67 8.71
CA MET A 11 3.97 -2.48 7.75
C MET A 11 4.60 -2.45 6.35
N ILE A 12 4.93 -1.25 5.85
CA ILE A 12 5.63 -1.07 4.57
C ILE A 12 6.93 -1.87 4.55
N GLY A 13 7.72 -1.79 5.62
CA GLY A 13 8.97 -2.56 5.76
C GLY A 13 8.74 -4.05 5.61
N ARG A 14 7.74 -4.62 6.31
CA ARG A 14 7.41 -6.05 6.19
C ARG A 14 6.98 -6.44 4.78
N TYR A 15 6.12 -5.64 4.15
CA TYR A 15 5.64 -5.93 2.78
C TYR A 15 6.77 -5.87 1.76
N ARG A 16 7.69 -4.91 1.91
CA ARG A 16 8.91 -4.82 1.11
C ARG A 16 9.78 -6.06 1.28
N SER A 17 9.99 -6.53 2.50
CA SER A 17 10.75 -7.76 2.76
C SER A 17 10.14 -9.00 2.14
N ILE A 18 8.81 -9.15 2.14
CA ILE A 18 8.12 -10.26 1.46
C ILE A 18 8.44 -10.25 -0.04
N ILE A 19 8.39 -9.07 -0.67
CA ILE A 19 8.64 -8.92 -2.11
C ILE A 19 10.12 -9.21 -2.44
N GLU A 20 11.05 -8.62 -1.69
CA GLU A 20 12.48 -8.72 -1.97
C GLU A 20 13.01 -10.14 -1.68
N SER A 21 12.44 -10.84 -0.69
CA SER A 21 12.84 -12.22 -0.36
C SER A 21 12.45 -13.24 -1.45
N ASP A 22 11.39 -12.96 -2.22
CA ASP A 22 10.95 -13.75 -3.37
C ASP A 22 11.62 -13.31 -4.69
N GLY A 23 12.64 -12.44 -4.60
CA GLY A 23 13.38 -11.91 -5.76
C GLY A 23 12.65 -10.81 -6.54
N GLY A 24 11.57 -10.26 -5.98
CA GLY A 24 10.84 -9.13 -6.56
C GLY A 24 11.49 -7.77 -6.28
N ALA A 25 10.91 -6.72 -6.87
CA ALA A 25 11.37 -5.34 -6.72
C ALA A 25 10.22 -4.38 -6.38
N VAL A 26 10.54 -3.35 -5.60
CA VAL A 26 9.63 -2.22 -5.34
C VAL A 26 10.08 -1.03 -6.17
N HIS A 27 9.29 -0.68 -7.17
CA HIS A 27 9.61 0.35 -8.16
C HIS A 27 9.14 1.75 -7.76
N ARG A 28 8.01 1.82 -7.03
CA ARG A 28 7.46 3.07 -6.51
C ARG A 28 6.85 2.81 -5.14
N LEU A 29 7.15 3.68 -4.17
CA LEU A 29 6.57 3.67 -2.84
C LEU A 29 6.22 5.10 -2.46
N GLU A 30 4.94 5.37 -2.27
CA GLU A 30 4.46 6.69 -1.88
C GLU A 30 3.57 6.58 -0.65
N ASP A 31 3.96 7.27 0.42
CA ASP A 31 3.10 7.49 1.57
C ASP A 31 2.33 8.81 1.40
N TRP A 32 1.04 8.71 1.11
CA TRP A 32 0.16 9.87 0.94
C TRP A 32 -0.38 10.40 2.27
N GLY A 33 -0.10 9.73 3.38
CA GLY A 33 -0.52 10.12 4.72
C GLY A 33 -2.03 10.00 4.93
N ARG A 34 -2.51 10.70 5.96
CA ARG A 34 -3.92 10.75 6.33
C ARG A 34 -4.71 11.65 5.37
N ARG A 35 -5.79 11.13 4.81
CA ARG A 35 -6.69 11.83 3.88
C ARG A 35 -8.14 11.61 4.26
N GLN A 36 -8.98 12.61 3.94
CA GLN A 36 -10.44 12.51 4.08
C GLN A 36 -11.00 11.53 3.02
N LEU A 37 -11.87 10.63 3.46
CA LEU A 37 -12.60 9.72 2.58
C LEU A 37 -13.80 10.44 1.95
N ALA A 38 -14.12 10.07 0.71
CA ALA A 38 -15.32 10.59 0.03
C ALA A 38 -16.63 10.18 0.71
N TYR A 39 -16.64 9.00 1.35
CA TYR A 39 -17.74 8.47 2.15
C TYR A 39 -17.19 7.61 3.29
N PRO A 40 -17.92 7.43 4.40
CA PRO A 40 -17.44 6.64 5.51
C PRO A 40 -17.32 5.16 5.15
N ILE A 41 -16.21 4.54 5.55
CA ILE A 41 -15.98 3.09 5.43
C ILE A 41 -15.77 2.57 6.85
N ASN A 42 -16.53 1.56 7.26
CA ASN A 42 -16.48 1.03 8.64
C ASN A 42 -16.61 2.14 9.71
N LYS A 43 -17.47 3.14 9.46
CA LYS A 43 -17.67 4.33 10.31
C LYS A 43 -16.46 5.27 10.44
N VAL A 44 -15.44 5.10 9.61
CA VAL A 44 -14.25 5.95 9.56
C VAL A 44 -14.39 6.99 8.46
N HIS A 45 -13.98 8.24 8.72
CA HIS A 45 -14.02 9.35 7.77
C HIS A 45 -12.65 9.74 7.19
N LYS A 46 -11.54 9.32 7.81
CA LYS A 46 -10.17 9.60 7.36
C LYS A 46 -9.36 8.31 7.35
N ALA A 47 -8.50 8.12 6.37
CA ALA A 47 -7.62 6.95 6.31
C ALA A 47 -6.20 7.33 5.89
N HIS A 48 -5.24 6.50 6.27
CA HIS A 48 -3.86 6.61 5.81
C HIS A 48 -3.70 5.85 4.51
N TYR A 49 -3.19 6.51 3.47
CA TYR A 49 -3.01 5.92 2.14
C TYR A 49 -1.55 5.66 1.84
N VAL A 50 -1.28 4.47 1.29
CA VAL A 50 0.02 4.08 0.76
C VAL A 50 -0.19 3.53 -0.64
N LEU A 51 0.66 3.94 -1.58
CA LEU A 51 0.74 3.40 -2.93
C LEU A 51 2.06 2.66 -3.09
N MET A 52 2.00 1.44 -3.63
CA MET A 52 3.16 0.65 -4.00
C MET A 52 3.02 0.15 -5.43
N ASN A 53 4.06 0.34 -6.24
CA ASN A 53 4.25 -0.37 -7.49
C ASN A 53 5.35 -1.39 -7.30
N ILE A 54 5.01 -2.64 -7.57
CA ILE A 54 5.87 -3.78 -7.27
C ILE A 54 5.95 -4.70 -8.49
N GLU A 55 7.08 -5.35 -8.62
CA GLU A 55 7.29 -6.49 -9.50
C GLU A 55 7.53 -7.70 -8.61
N CYS A 56 6.67 -8.71 -8.70
CA CYS A 56 6.77 -9.88 -7.84
C CYS A 56 6.16 -11.11 -8.52
N GLY A 57 6.56 -12.29 -8.03
CA GLY A 57 5.93 -13.55 -8.39
C GLY A 57 4.53 -13.68 -7.80
N ALA A 58 3.83 -14.74 -8.23
CA ALA A 58 2.50 -15.07 -7.70
C ALA A 58 2.54 -15.47 -6.21
N SER A 59 3.65 -16.05 -5.75
CA SER A 59 3.84 -16.46 -4.35
C SER A 59 3.81 -15.25 -3.41
N ALA A 60 4.72 -14.30 -3.61
CA ALA A 60 4.75 -13.05 -2.84
C ALA A 60 3.44 -12.26 -2.93
N LEU A 61 2.79 -12.24 -4.11
CA LEU A 61 1.51 -11.55 -4.27
C LEU A 61 0.39 -12.16 -3.40
N ASN A 62 0.33 -13.49 -3.34
CA ASN A 62 -0.65 -14.21 -2.51
C ASN A 62 -0.39 -13.99 -1.01
N GLU A 63 0.87 -13.98 -0.61
CA GLU A 63 1.27 -13.70 0.76
C GLU A 63 0.89 -12.28 1.18
N LEU A 64 1.20 -11.27 0.35
CA LEU A 64 0.80 -9.88 0.57
C LEU A 64 -0.71 -9.73 0.71
N THR A 65 -1.46 -10.34 -0.21
CA THR A 65 -2.94 -10.26 -0.22
C THR A 65 -3.52 -10.93 1.04
N SER A 66 -2.93 -12.04 1.49
CA SER A 66 -3.28 -12.70 2.74
C SER A 66 -2.97 -11.81 3.94
N ALA A 67 -1.78 -11.20 3.99
CA ALA A 67 -1.37 -10.29 5.05
C ALA A 67 -2.27 -9.04 5.14
N PHE A 68 -2.80 -8.54 4.02
CA PHE A 68 -3.80 -7.47 4.03
C PHE A 68 -5.13 -7.94 4.62
N ARG A 69 -5.57 -9.16 4.30
CA ARG A 69 -6.85 -9.70 4.76
C ARG A 69 -6.90 -9.92 6.27
N PHE A 70 -5.81 -10.36 6.87
CA PHE A 70 -5.73 -10.67 8.31
C PHE A 70 -5.29 -9.47 9.17
N ASN A 71 -5.00 -8.33 8.56
CA ASN A 71 -4.58 -7.14 9.28
C ASN A 71 -5.75 -6.15 9.39
N ASP A 72 -6.32 -6.04 10.60
CA ASP A 72 -7.43 -5.11 10.88
C ASP A 72 -7.05 -3.63 10.68
N ALA A 73 -5.75 -3.30 10.65
CA ALA A 73 -5.31 -1.97 10.25
C ALA A 73 -5.58 -1.69 8.76
N VAL A 74 -5.75 -2.69 7.90
CA VAL A 74 -6.06 -2.51 6.47
C VAL A 74 -7.57 -2.53 6.25
N ILE A 75 -8.19 -1.35 6.21
CA ILE A 75 -9.65 -1.23 6.03
C ILE A 75 -10.12 -1.43 4.58
N ARG A 76 -9.19 -1.29 3.62
CA ARG A 76 -9.41 -1.50 2.18
C ARG A 76 -8.06 -1.65 1.49
N ASN A 77 -7.96 -2.59 0.55
CA ASN A 77 -6.82 -2.75 -0.35
C ASN A 77 -7.31 -2.94 -1.78
N LEU A 78 -6.46 -2.64 -2.76
CA LEU A 78 -6.73 -2.88 -4.17
C LEU A 78 -5.41 -3.21 -4.87
N VAL A 79 -5.37 -4.37 -5.51
CA VAL A 79 -4.25 -4.82 -6.33
C VAL A 79 -4.68 -4.75 -7.80
N MET A 80 -3.87 -4.11 -8.63
CA MET A 80 -4.11 -4.01 -10.08
C MET A 80 -2.87 -4.48 -10.83
N LYS A 81 -3.06 -5.40 -11.78
CA LYS A 81 -2.00 -5.80 -12.70
C LYS A 81 -1.69 -4.65 -13.66
N ARG A 82 -0.41 -4.37 -13.86
CA ARG A 82 0.09 -3.41 -14.85
C ARG A 82 0.95 -4.13 -15.87
N ASN A 83 0.93 -3.65 -17.11
CA ASN A 83 1.75 -4.20 -18.20
C ASN A 83 3.18 -3.66 -18.21
N GLN A 84 3.42 -2.54 -17.53
CA GLN A 84 4.69 -1.84 -17.49
C GLN A 84 4.96 -1.30 -16.09
N VAL A 85 6.24 -1.09 -15.80
CA VAL A 85 6.70 -0.46 -14.57
C VAL A 85 6.45 1.06 -14.67
N GLU A 86 5.75 1.63 -13.70
CA GLU A 86 5.61 3.09 -13.57
C GLU A 86 6.51 3.58 -12.44
N LEU A 87 7.45 4.46 -12.76
CA LEU A 87 8.40 5.07 -11.82
C LEU A 87 8.04 6.52 -11.47
N GLU A 88 7.27 7.16 -12.35
CA GLU A 88 6.92 8.57 -12.21
C GLU A 88 6.09 8.84 -10.95
N PRO A 89 6.26 9.99 -10.28
CA PRO A 89 5.44 10.37 -9.13
C PRO A 89 3.96 10.43 -9.51
N SER A 90 3.10 9.91 -8.64
CA SER A 90 1.66 9.99 -8.85
C SER A 90 1.16 11.44 -8.76
N PRO A 91 -0.03 11.75 -9.32
CA PRO A 91 -0.64 13.07 -9.13
C PRO A 91 -0.80 13.47 -7.66
N MET A 92 -0.90 12.47 -6.76
CA MET A 92 -1.06 12.69 -5.33
C MET A 92 0.25 13.08 -4.64
N ALA A 93 1.38 12.56 -5.13
CA ALA A 93 2.70 13.00 -4.71
C ALA A 93 3.01 14.41 -5.24
N LYS A 94 2.70 14.67 -6.52
CA LYS A 94 2.90 15.99 -7.14
C LYS A 94 2.09 17.11 -6.49
N ALA A 95 0.86 16.82 -6.07
CA ALA A 95 -0.01 17.82 -5.42
C ALA A 95 0.41 18.14 -3.97
N LYS A 96 1.42 17.46 -3.42
CA LYS A 96 1.95 17.68 -2.08
C LYS A 96 3.22 18.55 -2.10
N GLU A 97 3.85 18.71 -3.26
CA GLU A 97 4.87 19.74 -3.55
C GLU A 97 4.21 21.08 -3.85
#